data_AF-A0A4Q1F066-F1
#
_entry.id   AF-A0A4Q1F066-F1
#
_cell.length_a   1.000
_cell.length_b   1.000
_cell.length_c   1.000
_cell.angle_alpha   90.00
_cell.angle_beta   90.00
_cell.angle_gamma   90.00
#
_symmetry.space_group_name_H-M   'P 1'
#
loop_
_entity.id
_entity.type
_entity.pdbx_description
1 polymer ?
#
loop_
_entity_poly.entity_id
_entity_poly.type
_entity_poly.pdbx_seq_one_letter_code
_entity_poly.pdbx_strand_id
1 'polypeptide(L)'
;MNWDSFKWRNYDYAIGRFMSIDPLAEDYAYNSTYAFQENKMGLGRELEGLELVYRKGTSPEFKEKFSKTVGFMNEHGTSGELARLNEMSETTLIDNTGNGSFYKPSTDELFWDPTMAVETTNNKIMSSATVLGHEISHALSDKKDSTKHTENSKKGSDAKYDTKEEKRVIEGSEQTIARKHGDIKPGEVTRKDHGGKTRYAPDPTSNKNTKEKPKEIVLPEIVIKKSK
;
A
#
# COMPACT_ATOMS: atom_id res chain seq x y z
N MET A 1 35.44 8.26 15.39
CA MET A 1 34.14 8.65 15.96
C MET A 1 33.15 7.63 15.41
N ASN A 2 32.55 6.81 16.28
CA ASN A 2 31.75 5.66 15.88
C ASN A 2 30.27 6.04 15.92
N TRP A 3 29.79 6.70 14.87
CA TRP A 3 28.37 6.92 14.65
C TRP A 3 27.97 6.32 13.32
N ASP A 4 26.69 5.94 13.22
CA ASP A 4 26.11 5.46 11.98
C ASP A 4 25.41 6.63 11.28
N SER A 5 25.72 6.85 10.01
CA SER A 5 25.10 7.93 9.22
C SER A 5 23.92 7.39 8.42
N PHE A 6 22.75 8.00 8.61
CA PHE A 6 21.54 7.81 7.80
C PHE A 6 21.41 8.95 6.76
N LYS A 7 20.39 8.91 5.89
CA LYS A 7 20.28 9.84 4.75
C LYS A 7 20.15 11.29 5.23
N TRP A 8 19.49 11.52 6.36
CA TRP A 8 19.19 12.85 6.89
C TRP A 8 19.73 13.11 8.29
N ARG A 9 20.05 12.06 9.06
CA ARG A 9 20.52 12.20 10.45
C ARG A 9 21.70 11.28 10.77
N ASN A 10 22.48 11.67 11.79
CA ASN A 10 23.50 10.79 12.37
C ASN A 10 22.95 10.13 13.64
N TYR A 11 23.15 8.82 13.75
CA TYR A 11 22.67 7.97 14.84
C TYR A 11 23.85 7.55 15.74
N ASP A 12 23.65 7.68 17.05
CA ASP A 12 24.57 7.16 18.06
C ASP A 12 23.96 5.89 18.68
N TYR A 13 24.54 4.74 18.34
CA TYR A 13 24.11 3.44 18.82
C TYR A 13 24.36 3.23 20.33
N ALA A 14 25.31 3.96 20.93
CA ALA A 14 25.62 3.82 22.36
C ALA A 14 24.49 4.36 23.25
N ILE A 15 23.75 5.34 22.74
CA ILE A 15 22.59 5.95 23.42
C ILE A 15 21.25 5.59 22.78
N GLY A 16 21.27 4.99 21.58
CA GLY A 16 20.08 4.60 20.84
C GLY A 16 19.25 5.80 20.34
N ARG A 17 19.90 6.89 19.95
CA ARG A 17 19.24 8.16 19.56
C ARG A 17 19.90 8.81 18.35
N PHE A 18 19.13 9.64 17.65
CA PHE A 18 19.68 10.56 16.66
C PHE A 18 20.35 11.76 17.32
N MET A 19 21.42 12.26 16.71
CA MET A 19 22.17 13.43 17.16
C MET A 19 21.56 14.77 16.73
N SER A 20 20.64 14.75 15.77
CA SER A 20 19.94 15.92 15.25
C SER A 20 18.43 15.76 15.40
N ILE A 21 17.74 16.88 15.60
CA ILE A 21 16.27 16.96 15.63
C ILE A 21 15.73 16.38 14.31
N ASP A 22 14.69 15.56 14.42
CA ASP A 22 13.91 15.10 13.27
C ASP A 22 13.39 16.31 12.46
N PRO A 23 13.70 16.43 11.17
CA PRO A 23 13.11 17.48 10.33
C PRO A 23 11.58 17.50 10.32
N LEU A 24 10.93 16.37 10.63
CA LEU A 24 9.47 16.26 10.76
C LEU A 24 8.98 16.29 12.21
N ALA A 25 9.80 16.72 13.16
CA ALA A 25 9.46 16.78 14.58
C ALA A 25 8.13 17.50 14.88
N GLU A 26 7.79 18.52 14.08
CA GLU A 26 6.56 19.30 14.24
C GLU A 26 5.30 18.50 13.88
N ASP A 27 5.38 17.64 12.86
CA ASP A 27 4.26 16.80 12.40
C ASP A 27 4.04 15.58 13.32
N TYR A 28 5.09 15.18 14.04
CA TYR A 28 5.11 14.01 14.92
C TYR A 28 5.34 14.40 16.38
N ALA A 29 4.63 15.42 16.87
CA ALA A 29 4.77 15.94 18.23
C ALA A 29 4.53 14.90 19.36
N TYR A 30 3.88 13.76 19.04
CA TYR A 30 3.67 12.65 19.97
C TYR A 30 4.90 11.74 20.13
N ASN A 31 5.86 11.82 19.21
CA ASN A 31 7.10 11.06 19.23
C ASN A 31 8.26 11.95 19.66
N SER A 32 9.31 11.36 20.24
CA SER A 32 10.50 12.14 20.61
C SER A 32 11.26 12.54 19.34
N THR A 33 11.67 13.81 19.27
CA THR A 33 12.42 14.39 18.13
C THR A 33 13.80 13.77 17.89
N TYR A 34 14.25 12.90 18.80
CA TYR A 34 15.50 12.14 18.72
C TYR A 34 15.28 10.62 18.73
N ALA A 35 14.01 10.17 18.72
CA ALA A 35 13.69 8.75 18.76
C ALA A 35 14.18 8.05 17.51
N PHE A 36 14.89 6.94 17.73
CA PHE A 36 15.17 5.96 16.70
C PHE A 36 14.08 4.89 16.73
N GLN A 37 13.45 4.61 15.59
CA GLN A 37 12.33 3.66 15.43
C GLN A 37 11.14 3.91 16.36
N GLU A 38 10.81 5.16 16.72
CA GLU A 38 9.80 5.46 17.75
C GLU A 38 10.04 4.74 19.10
N ASN A 39 11.30 4.39 19.41
CA ASN A 39 11.70 3.53 20.53
C ASN A 39 11.16 2.10 20.48
N LYS A 40 10.75 1.61 19.31
CA LYS A 40 10.25 0.23 19.08
C LYS A 40 11.36 -0.64 18.49
N MET A 41 12.52 -0.66 19.15
CA MET A 41 13.71 -1.40 18.72
C MET A 41 13.37 -2.86 18.37
N GLY A 42 13.64 -3.27 17.13
CA GLY A 42 13.36 -4.63 16.64
C GLY A 42 11.92 -4.91 16.21
N LEU A 43 11.01 -3.95 16.34
CA LEU A 43 9.61 -4.03 15.89
C LEU A 43 9.25 -2.95 14.84
N GLY A 44 9.98 -1.83 14.79
CA GLY A 44 9.84 -0.81 13.75
C GLY A 44 10.86 -0.97 12.61
N ARG A 45 10.75 -0.13 11.58
CA ARG A 45 11.83 0.20 10.63
C ARG A 45 12.05 1.71 10.72
N GLU A 46 13.30 2.14 10.89
CA GLU A 46 13.63 3.57 10.90
C GLU A 46 13.51 4.10 9.47
N LEU A 47 12.59 5.04 9.24
CA LEU A 47 12.26 5.58 7.92
C LEU A 47 12.49 7.09 7.81
N GLU A 48 13.14 7.74 8.79
CA GLU A 48 13.49 9.17 8.74
C GLU A 48 12.34 10.08 8.24
N GLY A 49 11.09 9.78 8.62
CA GLY A 49 9.92 10.57 8.21
C GLY A 49 9.18 10.14 6.93
N LEU A 50 9.46 8.97 6.34
CA LEU A 50 8.79 8.48 5.12
C LEU A 50 7.44 7.78 5.37
N GLU A 51 6.51 8.39 6.11
CA GLU A 51 5.16 7.84 6.26
C GLU A 51 4.18 8.53 5.30
N LEU A 52 3.33 7.75 4.61
CA LEU A 52 2.16 8.34 3.96
C LEU A 52 1.27 8.98 5.02
N VAL A 53 0.75 10.18 4.73
CA VAL A 53 -0.17 10.88 5.61
C VAL A 53 -1.47 10.08 5.71
N TYR A 54 -1.76 9.54 6.89
CA TYR A 54 -3.05 8.92 7.17
C TYR A 54 -4.13 9.99 7.24
N ARG A 55 -5.31 9.70 6.68
CA ARG A 55 -6.48 10.53 6.93
C ARG A 55 -6.82 10.58 8.42
N LYS A 56 -7.29 11.74 8.89
CA LYS A 56 -7.81 11.88 10.26
C LYS A 56 -8.90 10.83 10.53
N GLY A 57 -8.72 10.04 11.58
CA GLY A 57 -9.66 8.99 11.98
C GLY A 57 -9.35 7.59 11.44
N THR A 58 -8.24 7.38 10.73
CA THR A 58 -7.79 6.04 10.33
C THR A 58 -7.64 5.12 11.53
N SER A 59 -8.19 3.91 11.42
CA SER A 59 -8.23 2.90 12.49
C SER A 59 -6.82 2.42 12.89
N PRO A 60 -6.56 2.11 14.17
CA PRO A 60 -5.30 1.49 14.60
C PRO A 60 -5.01 0.17 13.88
N GLU A 61 -6.04 -0.65 13.63
CA GLU A 61 -5.92 -1.92 12.93
C GLU A 61 -5.44 -1.75 11.49
N PHE A 62 -5.93 -0.71 10.79
CA PHE A 62 -5.46 -0.39 9.46
C PHE A 62 -3.99 0.04 9.47
N LYS A 63 -3.59 0.90 10.42
CA LYS A 63 -2.20 1.35 10.56
C LYS A 63 -1.25 0.18 10.83
N GLU A 64 -1.66 -0.77 11.67
CA GLU A 64 -0.89 -1.99 11.94
C GLU A 64 -0.69 -2.80 10.66
N LYS A 65 -1.77 -3.03 9.89
CA LYS A 65 -1.69 -3.76 8.61
C LYS A 65 -0.84 -3.03 7.58
N PHE A 66 -0.94 -1.71 7.49
CA PHE A 66 -0.10 -0.92 6.60
C PHE A 66 1.37 -1.03 6.98
N SER A 67 1.70 -0.85 8.26
CA SER A 67 3.07 -1.02 8.77
C SER A 67 3.63 -2.42 8.49
N LYS A 68 2.83 -3.47 8.73
CA LYS A 68 3.18 -4.85 8.38
C LYS A 68 3.48 -4.99 6.88
N THR A 69 2.61 -4.45 6.02
CA THR A 69 2.81 -4.48 4.56
C THR A 69 4.08 -3.75 4.14
N VAL A 70 4.35 -2.58 4.70
CA VAL A 70 5.58 -1.82 4.42
C VAL A 70 6.81 -2.60 4.86
N GLY A 71 6.79 -3.22 6.04
CA GLY A 71 7.85 -4.12 6.51
C GLY A 71 8.10 -5.29 5.53
N PHE A 72 7.04 -5.94 5.07
CA PHE A 72 7.12 -7.00 4.07
C PHE A 72 7.68 -6.50 2.72
N MET A 73 7.19 -5.37 2.20
CA MET A 73 7.71 -4.77 0.96
C MET A 73 9.19 -4.39 1.08
N ASN A 74 9.61 -3.96 2.26
CA ASN A 74 10.99 -3.63 2.58
C ASN A 74 11.91 -4.85 2.56
N GLU A 75 11.49 -5.97 3.16
CA GLU A 75 12.22 -7.24 3.13
C GLU A 75 12.37 -7.81 1.71
N HIS A 76 11.38 -7.56 0.85
CA HIS A 76 11.36 -8.06 -0.53
C HIS A 76 11.91 -7.04 -1.56
N GLY A 77 12.40 -5.87 -1.10
CA GLY A 77 12.96 -4.84 -1.96
C GLY A 77 11.96 -4.28 -2.99
N THR A 78 10.70 -4.09 -2.59
CA THR A 78 9.61 -3.50 -3.40
C THR A 78 9.10 -2.17 -2.85
N SER A 79 9.63 -1.69 -1.72
CA SER A 79 9.20 -0.43 -1.09
C SER A 79 9.77 0.83 -1.78
N GLY A 80 10.67 0.69 -2.74
CA GLY A 80 11.31 1.85 -3.39
C GLY A 80 10.33 2.78 -4.12
N GLU A 81 9.26 2.23 -4.70
CA GLU A 81 8.20 3.03 -5.33
C GLU A 81 7.38 3.80 -4.30
N LEU A 82 7.10 3.20 -3.14
CA LEU A 82 6.43 3.88 -2.03
C LEU A 82 7.28 5.04 -1.50
N ALA A 83 8.58 4.80 -1.30
CA ALA A 83 9.51 5.85 -0.86
C ALA A 83 9.57 7.00 -1.86
N ARG A 84 9.63 6.69 -3.17
CA ARG A 84 9.61 7.70 -4.23
C ARG A 84 8.30 8.49 -4.25
N LEU A 85 7.16 7.84 -4.03
CA LEU A 85 5.86 8.52 -4.00
C LEU A 85 5.85 9.55 -2.86
N ASN A 86 6.32 9.15 -1.68
CA ASN A 86 6.43 10.02 -0.52
C ASN A 86 7.40 11.21 -0.72
N GLU A 87 8.44 11.04 -1.55
CA GLU A 87 9.35 12.13 -1.92
C GLU A 87 8.73 13.11 -2.93
N MET A 88 7.76 12.66 -3.74
CA MET A 88 7.17 13.46 -4.82
C MET A 88 5.91 14.22 -4.39
N SER A 89 5.15 13.71 -3.42
CA SER A 89 3.88 14.30 -2.96
C SER A 89 3.42 13.77 -1.62
N GLU A 90 2.55 14.53 -0.95
CA GLU A 90 1.81 14.12 0.24
C GLU A 90 0.54 13.33 -0.14
N THR A 91 0.69 12.25 -0.90
CA THR A 91 -0.44 11.39 -1.28
C THR A 91 -1.11 10.84 -0.02
N THR A 92 -2.42 11.08 0.12
CA THR A 92 -3.16 10.68 1.33
C THR A 92 -3.54 9.21 1.25
N LEU A 93 -3.17 8.43 2.27
CA LEU A 93 -3.59 7.03 2.38
C LEU A 93 -4.98 6.95 3.03
N ILE A 94 -5.93 6.33 2.33
CA ILE A 94 -7.32 6.16 2.75
C ILE A 94 -7.58 4.69 3.12
N ASP A 95 -8.10 4.48 4.33
CA ASP A 95 -8.62 3.18 4.77
C ASP A 95 -9.85 2.82 3.95
N ASN A 96 -9.69 1.83 3.06
CA ASN A 96 -10.75 1.33 2.20
C ASN A 96 -11.05 -0.15 2.48
N THR A 97 -10.87 -0.58 3.73
CA THR A 97 -11.09 -1.95 4.18
C THR A 97 -12.48 -2.46 3.76
N GLY A 98 -12.51 -3.58 3.04
CA GLY A 98 -13.72 -4.22 2.52
C GLY A 98 -14.20 -3.75 1.14
N ASN A 99 -13.63 -2.65 0.62
CA ASN A 99 -14.10 -1.94 -0.58
C ASN A 99 -13.11 -1.98 -1.76
N GLY A 100 -11.98 -2.69 -1.63
CA GLY A 100 -10.95 -2.79 -2.68
C GLY A 100 -9.92 -1.66 -2.65
N SER A 101 -8.94 -1.71 -3.56
CA SER A 101 -7.88 -0.69 -3.64
C SER A 101 -7.95 0.04 -4.97
N PHE A 102 -7.62 1.33 -4.97
CA PHE A 102 -7.48 2.16 -6.17
C PHE A 102 -6.73 3.47 -5.85
N TYR A 103 -5.95 3.98 -6.79
CA TYR A 103 -5.49 5.38 -6.76
C TYR A 103 -6.49 6.33 -7.42
N LYS A 104 -6.72 7.49 -6.81
CA LYS A 104 -7.59 8.54 -7.34
C LYS A 104 -6.79 9.82 -7.66
N PRO A 105 -6.46 10.06 -8.94
CA PRO A 105 -5.64 11.20 -9.34
C PRO A 105 -6.22 12.57 -8.96
N SER A 106 -7.55 12.73 -9.05
CA SER A 106 -8.19 14.04 -8.86
C SER A 106 -8.10 14.59 -7.43
N THR A 107 -7.88 13.72 -6.44
CA THR A 107 -7.77 14.09 -5.03
C THR A 107 -6.44 13.70 -4.41
N ASP A 108 -5.52 13.11 -5.18
CA ASP A 108 -4.25 12.56 -4.69
C ASP A 108 -4.43 11.59 -3.51
N GLU A 109 -5.41 10.70 -3.64
CA GLU A 109 -5.79 9.76 -2.60
C GLU A 109 -5.49 8.32 -3.05
N LEU A 110 -4.80 7.58 -2.19
CA LEU A 110 -4.53 6.15 -2.34
C LEU A 110 -5.48 5.36 -1.44
N PHE A 111 -6.52 4.78 -2.02
CA PHE A 111 -7.46 3.92 -1.30
C PHE A 111 -6.88 2.51 -1.26
N TRP A 112 -6.68 1.97 -0.06
CA TRP A 112 -6.11 0.64 0.09
C TRP A 112 -6.99 -0.24 0.97
N ASP A 113 -7.20 -1.47 0.52
CA ASP A 113 -7.90 -2.50 1.26
C ASP A 113 -6.93 -3.59 1.72
N PRO A 114 -6.53 -3.61 3.00
CA PRO A 114 -5.58 -4.58 3.54
C PRO A 114 -6.18 -5.98 3.68
N THR A 115 -7.46 -6.17 3.33
CA THR A 115 -8.19 -7.43 3.52
C THR A 115 -8.63 -8.10 2.23
N MET A 116 -8.28 -7.52 1.07
CA MET A 116 -8.67 -8.05 -0.24
C MET A 116 -7.46 -8.38 -1.09
N ALA A 117 -7.32 -9.67 -1.38
CA ALA A 117 -6.46 -10.19 -2.43
C ALA A 117 -7.21 -10.17 -3.77
N VAL A 118 -6.48 -10.27 -4.88
CA VAL A 118 -7.06 -10.38 -6.23
C VAL A 118 -6.71 -11.74 -6.80
N GLU A 119 -7.72 -12.56 -7.12
CA GLU A 119 -7.54 -13.72 -7.98
C GLU A 119 -7.69 -13.28 -9.43
N THR A 120 -6.60 -13.40 -10.18
CA THR A 120 -6.51 -12.97 -11.57
C THR A 120 -7.21 -13.94 -12.51
N THR A 121 -7.43 -13.52 -13.76
CA THR A 121 -7.94 -14.37 -14.85
C THR A 121 -7.05 -15.56 -15.20
N ASN A 122 -5.76 -15.53 -14.81
CA ASN A 122 -4.85 -16.67 -14.92
C ASN A 122 -4.80 -17.54 -13.64
N ASN A 123 -5.79 -17.40 -12.76
CA ASN A 123 -5.90 -18.14 -11.49
C ASN A 123 -4.70 -17.95 -10.57
N LYS A 124 -4.06 -16.77 -10.62
CA LYS A 124 -3.02 -16.36 -9.67
C LYS A 124 -3.64 -15.51 -8.59
N ILE A 125 -3.17 -15.64 -7.36
CA ILE A 125 -3.65 -14.82 -6.24
C ILE A 125 -2.56 -13.80 -5.93
N MET A 126 -2.90 -12.53 -6.11
CA MET A 126 -2.09 -11.40 -5.69
C MET A 126 -2.49 -10.99 -4.28
N SER A 127 -1.52 -10.94 -3.37
CA SER A 127 -1.70 -10.41 -2.03
C SER A 127 -2.13 -8.95 -2.05
N SER A 128 -2.74 -8.47 -0.96
CA SER A 128 -3.08 -7.04 -0.83
C SER A 128 -1.83 -6.14 -0.88
N ALA A 129 -0.66 -6.65 -0.47
CA ALA A 129 0.63 -5.97 -0.63
C ALA A 129 1.02 -5.77 -2.10
N THR A 130 0.82 -6.78 -2.96
CA THR A 130 1.02 -6.64 -4.41
C THR A 130 0.04 -5.64 -5.00
N VAL A 131 -1.23 -5.69 -4.58
CA VAL A 131 -2.26 -4.74 -5.02
C VAL A 131 -1.92 -3.31 -4.59
N LEU A 132 -1.40 -3.09 -3.37
CA LEU A 132 -0.90 -1.78 -2.95
C LEU A 132 0.18 -1.25 -3.89
N GLY A 133 1.15 -2.10 -4.24
CA GLY A 133 2.22 -1.76 -5.16
C GLY A 133 1.72 -1.42 -6.57
N HIS A 134 0.68 -2.11 -7.04
CA HIS A 134 -0.03 -1.78 -8.27
C HIS A 134 -0.61 -0.35 -8.20
N GLU A 135 -1.32 0.01 -7.13
CA GLU A 135 -1.91 1.35 -6.99
C GLU A 135 -0.85 2.47 -6.84
N ILE A 136 0.24 2.20 -6.13
CA ILE A 136 1.38 3.13 -6.02
C ILE A 136 1.98 3.40 -7.40
N SER A 137 2.01 2.39 -8.29
CA SER A 137 2.50 2.56 -9.65
C SER A 137 1.64 3.49 -10.49
N HIS A 138 0.31 3.53 -10.25
CA HIS A 138 -0.57 4.53 -10.86
C HIS A 138 -0.28 5.92 -10.31
N ALA A 139 -0.16 6.04 -8.98
CA ALA A 139 0.16 7.31 -8.32
C ALA A 139 1.46 7.92 -8.86
N LEU A 140 2.53 7.14 -8.94
CA LEU A 140 3.82 7.59 -9.47
C LEU A 140 3.76 8.02 -10.94
N SER A 141 2.95 7.36 -11.76
CA SER A 141 2.75 7.72 -13.16
C SER A 141 2.13 9.11 -13.28
N ASP A 142 1.10 9.35 -12.49
CA ASP A 142 0.40 10.63 -12.40
C ASP A 142 1.32 11.75 -11.89
N LYS A 143 2.14 11.51 -10.85
CA LYS A 143 3.11 12.51 -10.37
C LYS A 143 4.22 12.81 -11.36
N LYS A 144 4.58 11.85 -12.20
CA LYS A 144 5.65 12.01 -13.18
C LYS A 144 5.19 12.81 -14.40
N ASP A 145 3.99 12.53 -14.90
CA ASP A 145 3.40 13.17 -16.07
C ASP A 145 1.88 12.99 -16.06
N SER A 146 1.18 13.90 -15.38
CA SER A 146 -0.27 13.82 -15.17
C SER A 146 -1.07 13.91 -16.48
N THR A 147 -0.58 14.66 -17.47
CA THR A 147 -1.18 14.76 -18.81
C THR A 147 -1.15 13.39 -19.49
N LYS A 148 0.02 12.76 -19.55
CA LYS A 148 0.16 11.44 -20.17
C LYS A 148 -0.54 10.35 -19.39
N HIS A 149 -0.52 10.41 -18.06
CA HIS A 149 -1.28 9.51 -17.20
C HIS A 149 -2.77 9.60 -17.55
N THR A 150 -3.33 10.81 -17.58
CA THR A 150 -4.74 11.04 -17.94
C THR A 150 -5.08 10.51 -19.33
N GLU A 151 -4.21 10.72 -20.32
CA GLU A 151 -4.41 10.17 -21.66
C GLU A 151 -4.41 8.65 -21.70
N ASN A 152 -3.50 8.01 -20.97
CA ASN A 152 -3.39 6.56 -20.90
C ASN A 152 -4.51 5.91 -20.07
N SER A 153 -5.07 6.64 -19.11
CA SER A 153 -6.18 6.18 -18.26
C SER A 153 -7.56 6.35 -18.90
N LYS A 154 -7.64 6.85 -20.15
CA LYS A 154 -8.91 6.95 -20.89
C LYS A 154 -9.52 5.55 -21.06
N LYS A 155 -10.77 5.40 -20.63
CA LYS A 155 -11.53 4.15 -20.75
C LYS A 155 -11.58 3.67 -22.20
N GLY A 156 -11.26 2.39 -22.43
CA GLY A 156 -11.22 1.78 -23.75
C GLY A 156 -9.97 2.13 -24.57
N SER A 157 -8.98 2.82 -23.99
CA SER A 157 -7.72 3.12 -24.69
C SER A 157 -6.86 1.88 -24.95
N ASP A 158 -7.12 0.77 -24.26
CA ASP A 158 -6.64 -0.57 -24.60
C ASP A 158 -7.80 -1.56 -24.47
N ALA A 159 -8.02 -2.39 -25.51
CA ALA A 159 -9.16 -3.29 -25.57
C ALA A 159 -9.06 -4.50 -24.62
N LYS A 160 -7.85 -4.82 -24.15
CA LYS A 160 -7.58 -6.02 -23.34
C LYS A 160 -7.39 -5.69 -21.87
N TYR A 161 -6.82 -4.53 -21.58
CA TYR A 161 -6.51 -4.08 -20.22
C TYR A 161 -7.43 -2.94 -19.76
N ASP A 162 -8.51 -2.66 -20.48
CA ASP A 162 -9.40 -1.49 -20.34
C ASP A 162 -8.73 -0.13 -20.62
N THR A 163 -7.50 0.09 -20.15
CA THR A 163 -6.71 1.29 -20.39
C THR A 163 -5.25 0.98 -20.69
N LYS A 164 -4.56 1.92 -21.36
CA LYS A 164 -3.11 1.81 -21.58
C LYS A 164 -2.33 1.90 -20.27
N GLU A 165 -2.86 2.62 -19.29
CA GLU A 165 -2.22 2.77 -17.99
C GLU A 165 -2.29 1.47 -17.18
N GLU A 166 -3.44 0.79 -17.16
CA GLU A 166 -3.59 -0.56 -16.59
C GLU A 166 -2.60 -1.54 -17.23
N LYS A 167 -2.52 -1.55 -18.56
CA LYS A 167 -1.54 -2.37 -19.27
C LYS A 167 -0.10 -2.12 -18.81
N ARG A 168 0.29 -0.84 -18.67
CA ARG A 168 1.64 -0.46 -18.24
C ARG A 168 1.96 -1.00 -16.85
N VAL A 169 1.01 -0.92 -15.92
CA VAL A 169 1.18 -1.41 -14.54
C VAL A 169 1.17 -2.94 -14.51
N ILE A 170 0.19 -3.57 -15.15
CA ILE A 170 0.00 -5.03 -15.15
C ILE A 170 1.16 -5.74 -15.85
N GLU A 171 1.64 -5.25 -16.99
CA GLU A 171 2.79 -5.85 -17.70
C GLU A 171 4.13 -5.47 -17.07
N GLY A 172 4.17 -4.44 -16.23
CA GLY A 172 5.39 -3.86 -15.65
C GLY A 172 5.56 -4.16 -14.16
N SER A 173 5.20 -3.17 -13.34
CA SER A 173 5.46 -3.19 -11.90
C SER A 173 4.70 -4.31 -11.18
N GLU A 174 3.44 -4.59 -11.55
CA GLU A 174 2.66 -5.69 -10.97
C GLU A 174 3.40 -7.02 -11.11
N GLN A 175 3.93 -7.35 -12.30
CA GLN A 175 4.71 -8.59 -12.50
C GLN A 175 5.96 -8.64 -11.61
N THR A 176 6.65 -7.50 -11.48
CA THR A 176 7.90 -7.41 -10.73
C THR A 176 7.64 -7.59 -9.23
N ILE A 177 6.62 -6.92 -8.73
CA ILE A 177 6.22 -6.94 -7.32
C ILE A 177 5.66 -8.33 -6.97
N ALA A 178 4.74 -8.86 -7.78
CA ALA A 178 4.15 -10.18 -7.54
C ALA A 178 5.20 -11.30 -7.51
N ARG A 179 6.23 -11.25 -8.36
CA ARG A 179 7.35 -12.22 -8.29
C ARG A 179 8.16 -12.07 -7.01
N LYS A 180 8.48 -10.83 -6.63
CA LYS A 180 9.24 -10.54 -5.40
C LYS A 180 8.47 -10.95 -4.15
N HIS A 181 7.14 -10.79 -4.15
CA HIS A 181 6.26 -11.19 -3.04
C HIS A 181 5.98 -12.69 -3.00
N GLY A 182 6.37 -13.44 -4.04
CA GLY A 182 6.08 -14.87 -4.15
C GLY A 182 4.64 -15.19 -4.57
N ASP A 183 3.90 -14.18 -5.07
CA ASP A 183 2.54 -14.35 -5.58
C ASP A 183 2.50 -15.15 -6.89
N ILE A 184 3.59 -15.04 -7.67
CA ILE A 184 3.84 -15.82 -8.88
C ILE A 184 5.29 -16.31 -8.93
N LYS A 185 5.52 -17.43 -9.60
CA LYS A 185 6.88 -18.00 -9.78
C LYS A 185 7.62 -17.34 -10.95
N PRO A 186 8.96 -17.49 -11.03
CA PRO A 186 9.71 -17.14 -12.23
C PRO A 186 9.12 -17.81 -13.48
N GLY A 187 8.94 -17.05 -14.56
CA GLY A 187 8.32 -17.51 -15.81
C GLY A 187 6.78 -17.47 -15.82
N GLU A 188 6.13 -17.28 -14.67
CA GLU A 188 4.69 -17.04 -14.61
C GLU A 188 4.37 -15.55 -14.83
N VAL A 189 3.10 -15.30 -15.16
CA VAL A 189 2.52 -13.97 -15.30
C VAL A 189 1.27 -13.87 -14.43
N THR A 190 1.02 -12.70 -13.83
CA THR A 190 -0.18 -12.47 -13.01
C THR A 190 -1.45 -12.61 -13.85
N ARG A 191 -1.56 -11.83 -14.92
CA ARG A 191 -2.66 -11.77 -15.89
C ARG A 191 -2.17 -11.11 -17.18
N LYS A 192 -2.98 -11.19 -18.22
CA LYS A 192 -2.74 -10.49 -19.49
C LYS A 192 -3.94 -9.63 -19.89
N ASP A 193 -4.72 -9.20 -18.91
CA ASP A 193 -5.92 -8.36 -18.99
C ASP A 193 -6.10 -7.67 -17.62
N HIS A 194 -7.05 -6.74 -17.50
CA HIS A 194 -7.33 -6.04 -16.23
C HIS A 194 -8.39 -6.76 -15.37
N GLY A 195 -8.87 -7.93 -15.79
CA GLY A 195 -9.83 -8.72 -15.03
C GLY A 195 -9.26 -9.33 -13.75
N GLY A 196 -10.17 -9.72 -12.87
CA GLY A 196 -9.89 -10.40 -11.61
C GLY A 196 -11.12 -10.41 -10.71
N LYS A 197 -11.11 -11.27 -9.69
CA LYS A 197 -12.14 -11.30 -8.64
C LYS A 197 -11.50 -11.11 -7.28
N THR A 198 -12.16 -10.35 -6.42
CA THR A 198 -11.68 -10.11 -5.06
C THR A 198 -11.84 -11.36 -4.20
N ARG A 199 -10.82 -11.62 -3.38
CA ARG A 199 -10.78 -12.73 -2.43
C ARG A 199 -10.47 -12.16 -1.06
N TYR A 200 -11.24 -12.54 -0.05
CA TYR A 200 -10.96 -12.12 1.32
C TYR A 200 -9.65 -12.75 1.80
N ALA A 201 -8.72 -11.91 2.27
CA ALA A 201 -7.41 -12.26 2.76
C ALA A 201 -7.06 -11.39 3.97
N PRO A 202 -7.24 -11.88 5.22
CA PRO A 202 -7.05 -11.05 6.41
C PRO A 202 -5.59 -10.64 6.63
N ASP A 203 -4.66 -11.40 6.07
CA ASP A 203 -3.23 -11.07 6.07
C ASP A 203 -2.87 -10.37 4.75
N PRO A 204 -2.50 -9.07 4.77
CA PRO A 204 -2.22 -8.34 3.54
C PRO A 204 -0.98 -8.84 2.80
N THR A 205 -0.08 -9.58 3.47
CA THR A 205 1.20 -10.03 2.90
C THR A 205 1.14 -11.48 2.39
N SER A 206 -0.06 -12.06 2.28
CA SER A 206 -0.24 -13.47 1.93
C SER A 206 -1.21 -13.65 0.77
N ASN A 207 -0.81 -14.48 -0.19
CA ASN A 207 -1.69 -15.00 -1.24
C ASN A 207 -2.34 -16.36 -0.88
N LYS A 208 -2.14 -16.84 0.34
CA LYS A 208 -2.64 -18.14 0.83
C LYS A 208 -3.87 -17.96 1.69
N ASN A 209 -4.64 -19.05 1.84
CA ASN A 209 -5.83 -19.13 2.71
C ASN A 209 -6.91 -18.08 2.41
N THR A 210 -6.96 -17.60 1.17
CA THR A 210 -7.96 -16.62 0.77
C THR A 210 -9.32 -17.29 0.64
N LYS A 211 -10.38 -16.57 0.99
CA LYS A 211 -11.76 -17.06 0.92
C LYS A 211 -12.54 -16.30 -0.13
N GLU A 212 -13.63 -16.87 -0.62
CA GLU A 212 -14.62 -16.07 -1.33
C GLU A 212 -15.09 -14.95 -0.41
N LYS A 213 -15.30 -13.75 -0.96
CA LYS A 213 -15.88 -12.65 -0.20
C LYS A 213 -17.25 -13.12 0.31
N PRO A 214 -17.54 -13.03 1.63
CA PRO A 214 -18.86 -13.38 2.14
C PRO A 214 -19.91 -12.61 1.37
N LYS A 215 -20.93 -13.30 0.82
CA LYS A 215 -22.11 -12.59 0.32
C LYS A 215 -22.66 -11.77 1.48
N GLU A 216 -22.88 -10.48 1.25
CA GLU A 216 -23.50 -9.61 2.24
C GLU A 216 -24.81 -10.25 2.68
N ILE A 217 -24.85 -10.71 3.94
CA ILE A 217 -26.10 -11.24 4.51
C ILE A 217 -26.94 -10.00 4.76
N VAL A 218 -27.90 -9.72 3.87
CA VAL A 218 -28.98 -8.79 4.16
C VAL A 218 -29.79 -9.41 5.28
N LEU A 219 -29.45 -9.04 6.52
CA LEU A 219 -30.28 -9.38 7.67
C LEU A 219 -31.64 -8.70 7.46
N PRO A 220 -32.76 -9.45 7.52
CA PRO A 220 -34.07 -8.81 7.47
C PRO A 220 -34.17 -7.82 8.63
N GLU A 221 -34.74 -6.64 8.36
CA GLU A 221 -35.00 -5.62 9.36
C GLU A 221 -35.87 -6.23 10.48
N ILE A 222 -35.28 -6.47 11.65
CA ILE A 222 -36.03 -6.97 12.81
C ILE A 222 -36.78 -5.78 13.42
N VAL A 223 -38.01 -5.55 12.95
CA VAL A 223 -38.92 -4.59 13.57
C VAL A 223 -39.49 -5.20 14.85
N ILE A 224 -38.89 -4.87 15.99
CA ILE A 224 -39.46 -5.20 17.31
C ILE A 224 -40.67 -4.28 17.54
N LYS A 225 -41.87 -4.76 17.23
CA LYS A 225 -43.11 -4.10 17.65
C LYS A 225 -43.30 -4.33 19.15
N LYS A 226 -43.28 -3.26 19.95
CA LYS A 226 -43.75 -3.32 21.35
C LYS A 226 -45.22 -3.76 21.35
N SER A 227 -45.55 -4.82 22.08
CA SER A 227 -46.94 -5.15 22.38
C SER A 227 -47.55 -4.01 23.19
N LYS A 228 -48.77 -3.60 22.83
CA LYS A 228 -49.59 -2.67 23.61
C LYS A 228 -50.00 -3.31 24.93
#